data_AF-A0A439CVD1-F1
#
_entry.id   AF-A0A439CVD1-F1
#
_cell.length_a   1.000
_cell.length_b   1.000
_cell.length_c   1.000
_cell.angle_alpha   90.00
_cell.angle_beta   90.00
_cell.angle_gamma   90.00
#
_symmetry.space_group_name_H-M   'P 1'
#
loop_
_entity.id
_entity.type
_entity.pdbx_description
1 polymer ?
#
loop_
_entity_poly.entity_id
_entity_poly.type
_entity_poly.pdbx_seq_one_letter_code
_entity_poly.pdbx_strand_id
1 'polypeptide(L)'
;MAAQPDFNTVSTKFAEIGQESALCQNLPGVGNGIMILDGIRIMMNRLERRLGARIRGLDRRMGRLEGRMGRLEGRMDGLEGRMGRLEGQMRRLEGRMGGLGEAVKASEKNTLARIMNSGIVLSPGGNARLMPLYSSANEVVNRFPRTTAELNNMTGVALTAVLLQLGLPGKGGVAEKKSRLLFHSGVGTSMLNPEHQACVV
;
A
#
# COMPACT_ATOMS: atom_id res chain seq x y z
N MET A 1 14.90 21.47 -116.37
CA MET A 1 13.85 20.93 -115.49
C MET A 1 14.52 20.11 -114.41
N ALA A 2 14.31 20.42 -113.14
CA ALA A 2 14.86 19.63 -112.04
C ALA A 2 14.07 18.31 -111.91
N ALA A 3 14.76 17.19 -111.66
CA ALA A 3 14.11 15.91 -111.43
C ALA A 3 13.26 15.96 -110.14
N GLN A 4 12.07 15.36 -110.18
CA GLN A 4 11.20 15.25 -109.01
C GLN A 4 11.61 14.05 -108.14
N PRO A 5 11.52 14.16 -106.80
CA PRO A 5 11.82 13.05 -105.91
C PRO A 5 10.77 11.93 -106.00
N ASP A 6 11.21 10.68 -105.92
CA ASP A 6 10.35 9.48 -105.87
C ASP A 6 10.06 9.06 -104.43
N PHE A 7 8.88 9.46 -103.94
CA PHE A 7 8.45 9.17 -102.57
C PHE A 7 8.20 7.68 -102.30
N ASN A 8 7.93 6.86 -103.31
CA ASN A 8 7.77 5.42 -103.12
C ASN A 8 9.11 4.78 -102.77
N THR A 9 10.16 5.14 -103.51
CA THR A 9 11.53 4.71 -103.20
C THR A 9 11.97 5.21 -101.81
N VAL A 10 11.66 6.46 -101.47
CA VAL A 10 11.95 7.03 -100.14
C VAL A 10 11.23 6.25 -99.03
N SER A 11 9.94 5.93 -99.19
CA SER A 11 9.16 5.16 -98.21
C SER A 11 9.74 3.77 -97.99
N THR A 12 10.12 3.06 -99.06
CA THR A 12 10.75 1.74 -98.97
C THR A 12 12.08 1.81 -98.23
N LYS A 13 12.91 2.81 -98.53
CA LYS A 13 14.20 3.00 -97.84
C LYS A 13 14.02 3.32 -96.36
N PHE A 14 13.01 4.10 -95.98
CA PHE A 14 12.68 4.32 -94.58
C PHE A 14 12.18 3.04 -93.89
N ALA A 15 11.41 2.20 -94.58
CA ALA A 15 10.97 0.92 -94.04
C ALA A 15 12.15 -0.04 -93.82
N GLU A 16 13.10 -0.11 -94.76
CA GLU A 16 14.33 -0.88 -94.63
C GLU A 16 15.16 -0.40 -93.42
N ILE A 17 15.33 0.91 -93.25
CA ILE A 17 16.01 1.49 -92.07
C ILE A 17 15.28 1.12 -90.77
N GLY A 18 13.94 1.16 -90.77
CA GLY A 18 13.13 0.75 -89.62
C GLY A 18 13.38 -0.71 -89.24
N GLN A 19 13.42 -1.62 -90.21
CA GLN A 19 13.71 -3.04 -89.99
C GLN A 19 15.13 -3.26 -89.45
N GLU A 20 16.14 -2.63 -90.05
CA GLU A 20 17.53 -2.72 -89.58
C GLU A 20 17.71 -2.12 -88.18
N SER A 21 16.99 -1.03 -87.86
CA SER A 21 17.02 -0.43 -86.52
C SER A 21 16.44 -1.34 -85.44
N ALA A 22 15.49 -2.23 -85.80
CA ALA A 22 14.96 -3.24 -84.87
C ALA A 22 16.00 -4.31 -84.54
N LEU A 23 16.95 -4.59 -85.44
CA LEU A 23 18.06 -5.52 -85.22
C LEU A 23 19.13 -4.95 -84.29
N CYS A 24 19.10 -3.65 -83.94
CA CYS A 24 20.05 -3.06 -82.99
C CYS A 24 20.08 -3.78 -81.64
N GLN A 25 19.01 -4.47 -81.23
CA GLN A 25 19.00 -5.29 -80.00
C GLN A 25 19.96 -6.49 -80.08
N ASN A 26 20.26 -6.97 -81.29
CA ASN A 26 21.21 -8.05 -81.54
C ASN A 26 22.66 -7.54 -81.50
N LEU A 27 22.89 -6.22 -81.46
CA LEU A 27 24.24 -5.69 -81.25
C LEU A 27 24.71 -6.10 -79.86
N PRO A 28 25.91 -6.71 -79.72
CA PRO A 28 26.40 -7.19 -78.44
C PRO A 28 26.37 -6.14 -77.32
N GLY A 29 26.67 -4.87 -77.63
CA GLY A 29 26.62 -3.78 -76.65
C GLY A 29 25.21 -3.46 -76.13
N VAL A 30 24.19 -3.52 -76.99
CA VAL A 30 22.79 -3.24 -76.62
C VAL A 30 22.20 -4.44 -75.88
N GLY A 31 22.38 -5.66 -76.41
CA GLY A 31 21.92 -6.89 -75.77
C GLY A 31 22.52 -7.11 -74.38
N ASN A 32 23.84 -6.94 -74.23
CA ASN A 32 24.52 -7.04 -72.94
C ASN A 32 24.05 -5.94 -71.97
N GLY A 33 23.83 -4.71 -72.47
CA GLY A 33 23.30 -3.60 -71.66
C GLY A 33 21.91 -3.90 -71.08
N ILE A 34 21.00 -4.45 -71.90
CA ILE A 34 19.66 -4.86 -71.46
C ILE A 34 19.74 -5.95 -70.37
N MET A 35 20.60 -6.97 -70.56
CA MET A 35 20.81 -8.03 -69.57
C MET A 35 21.34 -7.51 -68.23
N ILE A 36 22.31 -6.57 -68.27
CA ILE A 36 22.86 -5.95 -67.07
C ILE A 36 21.78 -5.15 -66.32
N LEU A 37 20.99 -4.35 -67.04
CA LEU A 37 19.92 -3.55 -66.44
C LEU A 37 18.82 -4.42 -65.82
N ASP A 38 18.47 -5.53 -66.45
CA ASP A 38 17.49 -6.47 -65.88
C ASP A 38 18.05 -7.18 -64.64
N GLY A 39 19.33 -7.58 -64.68
CA GLY A 39 20.05 -8.08 -63.51
C GLY A 39 20.04 -7.10 -62.34
N ILE A 40 20.31 -5.81 -62.61
CA ILE A 40 20.25 -4.74 -61.60
C ILE A 40 18.82 -4.62 -61.04
N ARG A 41 17.79 -4.61 -61.89
CA ARG A 41 16.38 -4.53 -61.46
C ARG A 41 16.01 -5.71 -60.54
N ILE A 42 16.42 -6.92 -60.89
CA ILE A 42 16.19 -8.12 -60.07
C ILE A 42 16.90 -7.99 -58.73
N MET A 43 18.16 -7.54 -58.72
CA MET A 43 18.93 -7.32 -57.50
C MET A 43 18.31 -6.26 -56.59
N MET A 44 17.86 -5.12 -57.14
CA MET A 44 17.15 -4.08 -56.39
C MET A 44 15.89 -4.62 -55.73
N ASN A 45 15.03 -5.29 -56.49
CA ASN A 45 13.81 -5.90 -55.98
C ASN A 45 14.09 -6.92 -54.85
N ARG A 46 15.20 -7.68 -54.97
CA ARG A 46 15.62 -8.62 -53.92
C ARG A 46 16.08 -7.90 -52.66
N LEU A 47 16.82 -6.80 -52.81
CA LEU A 47 17.29 -5.98 -51.69
C LEU A 47 16.12 -5.32 -50.95
N GLU A 48 15.18 -4.71 -51.68
CA GLU A 48 13.97 -4.11 -51.11
C GLU A 48 13.16 -5.12 -50.31
N ARG A 49 12.92 -6.32 -50.87
CA ARG A 49 12.23 -7.39 -50.16
C ARG A 49 12.98 -7.82 -48.90
N ARG A 50 14.31 -7.94 -48.96
CA ARG A 50 15.13 -8.33 -47.80
C ARG A 50 15.10 -7.27 -46.71
N LEU A 51 15.22 -5.99 -47.07
CA LEU A 51 15.14 -4.87 -46.13
C LEU A 51 13.75 -4.76 -45.52
N GLY A 52 12.69 -4.82 -46.32
CA GLY A 52 11.31 -4.79 -45.84
C GLY A 52 10.97 -5.97 -44.91
N ALA A 53 11.53 -7.16 -45.15
CA ALA A 53 11.40 -8.28 -44.22
C ALA A 53 12.12 -8.04 -42.89
N ARG A 54 13.33 -7.47 -42.92
CA ARG A 54 14.10 -7.13 -41.71
C ARG A 54 13.42 -6.05 -40.88
N ILE A 55 12.92 -4.98 -41.51
CA ILE A 55 12.22 -3.88 -40.83
C ILE A 55 10.96 -4.41 -40.13
N ARG A 56 10.10 -5.16 -40.83
CA ARG A 56 8.93 -5.81 -40.20
C ARG A 56 9.31 -6.76 -39.07
N GLY A 57 10.46 -7.43 -39.17
CA GLY A 57 11.01 -8.25 -38.10
C GLY A 57 11.39 -7.43 -36.86
N LEU A 58 11.98 -6.25 -37.06
CA LEU A 58 12.32 -5.30 -35.99
C LEU A 58 11.06 -4.73 -35.33
N ASP A 59 10.06 -4.29 -36.12
CA ASP A 59 8.81 -3.75 -35.58
C ASP A 59 8.10 -4.76 -34.66
N ARG A 60 8.02 -6.03 -35.09
CA ARG A 60 7.46 -7.11 -34.25
C ARG A 60 8.27 -7.38 -32.98
N ARG A 61 9.58 -7.12 -32.99
CA ARG A 61 10.43 -7.26 -31.79
C ARG A 61 10.22 -6.07 -30.86
N MET A 62 10.14 -4.85 -31.41
CA MET A 62 9.87 -3.64 -30.65
C MET A 62 8.50 -3.71 -29.96
N GLY A 63 7.43 -4.05 -30.69
CA GLY A 63 6.10 -4.20 -30.07
C GLY A 63 6.04 -5.29 -28.97
N ARG A 64 6.85 -6.36 -29.10
CA ARG A 64 6.98 -7.36 -28.03
C ARG A 64 7.75 -6.83 -26.82
N LEU A 65 8.74 -5.98 -27.02
CA LEU A 65 9.48 -5.32 -25.94
C LEU A 65 8.61 -4.31 -25.21
N GLU A 66 7.87 -3.47 -25.94
CA GLU A 66 6.89 -2.53 -25.38
C GLU A 66 5.85 -3.26 -24.53
N GLY A 67 5.26 -4.35 -25.05
CA GLY A 67 4.31 -5.15 -24.29
C GLY A 67 4.92 -5.83 -23.05
N ARG A 68 6.23 -6.16 -23.06
CA ARG A 68 6.93 -6.65 -21.87
C ARG A 68 7.18 -5.53 -20.86
N MET A 69 7.53 -4.33 -21.31
CA MET A 69 7.73 -3.16 -20.47
C MET A 69 6.43 -2.76 -19.77
N GLY A 70 5.31 -2.65 -20.48
CA GLY A 70 4.02 -2.34 -19.85
C GLY A 70 3.58 -3.38 -18.81
N ARG A 71 3.89 -4.67 -19.02
CA ARG A 71 3.66 -5.70 -17.99
C ARG A 71 4.59 -5.57 -16.78
N LEU A 72 5.82 -5.10 -16.97
CA LEU A 72 6.75 -4.86 -15.86
C LEU A 72 6.31 -3.64 -15.04
N GLU A 73 5.89 -2.57 -15.69
CA GLU A 73 5.32 -1.37 -15.06
C GLU A 73 4.11 -1.75 -14.19
N GLY A 74 3.11 -2.45 -14.75
CA GLY A 74 1.95 -2.87 -13.97
C GLY A 74 2.28 -3.82 -12.80
N ARG A 75 3.36 -4.60 -12.90
CA ARG A 75 3.86 -5.41 -11.77
C ARG A 75 4.52 -4.55 -10.70
N MET A 76 5.23 -3.49 -11.09
CA MET A 76 5.85 -2.55 -10.14
C MET A 76 4.78 -1.77 -9.37
N ASP A 77 3.77 -1.24 -10.07
CA ASP A 77 2.63 -0.57 -9.43
C ASP A 77 1.92 -1.49 -8.43
N GLY A 78 1.74 -2.76 -8.81
CA GLY A 78 1.16 -3.78 -7.93
C GLY A 78 2.02 -4.09 -6.70
N LEU A 79 3.35 -4.05 -6.81
CA LEU A 79 4.27 -4.22 -5.69
C LEU A 79 4.25 -3.00 -4.76
N GLU A 80 4.26 -1.79 -5.31
CA GLU A 80 4.16 -0.54 -4.55
C GLU A 80 2.88 -0.49 -3.72
N GLY A 81 1.73 -0.82 -4.34
CA GLY A 81 0.45 -0.87 -3.64
C GLY A 81 0.41 -1.93 -2.53
N ARG A 82 1.12 -3.07 -2.67
CA ARG A 82 1.25 -4.07 -1.60
C ARG A 82 2.14 -3.56 -0.47
N MET A 83 3.23 -2.87 -0.79
CA MET A 83 4.16 -2.30 0.18
C MET A 83 3.46 -1.25 1.05
N GLY A 84 2.71 -0.31 0.44
CA GLY A 84 1.94 0.69 1.20
C GLY A 84 0.89 0.09 2.14
N ARG A 85 0.25 -1.03 1.76
CA ARG A 85 -0.66 -1.77 2.66
C ARG A 85 0.07 -2.39 3.86
N LEU A 86 1.25 -2.97 3.64
CA LEU A 86 2.06 -3.56 4.70
C LEU A 86 2.56 -2.49 5.68
N GLU A 87 3.00 -1.34 5.18
CA GLU A 87 3.38 -0.20 6.03
C GLU A 87 2.21 0.29 6.90
N GLY A 88 1.02 0.40 6.32
CA GLY A 88 -0.19 0.74 7.06
C GLY A 88 -0.55 -0.26 8.15
N GLN A 89 -0.36 -1.56 7.89
CA GLN A 89 -0.56 -2.61 8.89
C GLN A 89 0.48 -2.54 10.01
N MET A 90 1.77 -2.31 9.69
CA MET A 90 2.83 -2.15 10.69
C MET A 90 2.58 -0.96 11.61
N ARG A 91 2.21 0.21 11.08
CA ARG A 91 1.87 1.38 11.92
C ARG A 91 0.73 1.11 12.90
N ARG A 92 -0.30 0.35 12.47
CA ARG A 92 -1.40 -0.06 13.36
C ARG A 92 -0.94 -1.03 14.44
N LEU A 93 -0.04 -1.96 14.11
CA LEU A 93 0.53 -2.88 15.08
C LEU A 93 1.42 -2.15 16.10
N GLU A 94 2.26 -1.22 15.65
CA GLU A 94 3.07 -0.36 16.52
C GLU A 94 2.20 0.43 17.49
N GLY A 95 1.12 1.06 17.01
CA GLY A 95 0.19 1.78 17.88
C GLY A 95 -0.48 0.88 18.93
N ARG A 96 -0.90 -0.33 18.54
CA ARG A 96 -1.46 -1.32 19.48
C ARG A 96 -0.43 -1.79 20.50
N MET A 97 0.80 -2.05 20.08
CA MET A 97 1.89 -2.46 20.96
C MET A 97 2.27 -1.35 21.94
N GLY A 98 2.33 -0.10 21.48
CA GLY A 98 2.55 1.06 22.34
C GLY A 98 1.45 1.19 23.40
N GLY A 99 0.18 1.08 23.01
CA GLY A 99 -0.95 1.10 23.94
C GLY A 99 -0.92 -0.04 24.96
N LEU A 100 -0.56 -1.26 24.54
CA LEU A 100 -0.37 -2.39 25.45
C LEU A 100 0.79 -2.14 26.42
N GLY A 101 1.90 -1.57 25.95
CA GLY A 101 3.04 -1.21 26.80
C GLY A 101 2.65 -0.23 27.90
N GLU A 102 1.86 0.80 27.58
CA GLU A 102 1.35 1.74 28.58
C GLU A 102 0.35 1.08 29.54
N ALA A 103 -0.55 0.22 29.06
CA ALA A 103 -1.48 -0.52 29.91
C ALA A 103 -0.76 -1.45 30.90
N VAL A 104 0.34 -2.10 30.49
CA VAL A 104 1.17 -2.93 31.37
C VAL A 104 1.83 -2.09 32.46
N LYS A 105 2.48 -0.97 32.10
CA LYS A 105 3.07 -0.03 33.07
C LYS A 105 2.02 0.48 34.08
N ALA A 106 0.82 0.81 33.60
CA ALA A 106 -0.28 1.24 34.47
C ALA A 106 -0.71 0.12 35.42
N SER A 107 -0.80 -1.12 34.93
CA SER A 107 -1.14 -2.30 35.74
C SER A 107 -0.11 -2.57 36.83
N GLU A 108 1.18 -2.45 36.53
CA GLU A 108 2.27 -2.58 37.50
C GLU A 108 2.17 -1.50 38.58
N LYS A 109 2.01 -0.23 38.20
CA LYS A 109 1.81 0.89 39.14
C LYS A 109 0.56 0.68 40.01
N ASN A 110 -0.54 0.21 39.42
CA ASN A 110 -1.77 -0.08 40.14
C ASN A 110 -1.61 -1.24 41.13
N THR A 111 -0.83 -2.26 40.76
CA THR A 111 -0.52 -3.38 41.66
C THR A 111 0.24 -2.88 42.88
N LEU A 112 1.27 -2.04 42.68
CA LEU A 112 2.00 -1.38 43.77
C LEU A 112 1.08 -0.50 44.63
N ALA A 113 0.23 0.32 44.00
CA ALA A 113 -0.72 1.18 44.72
C ALA A 113 -1.71 0.36 45.57
N ARG A 114 -2.23 -0.75 45.06
CA ARG A 114 -3.12 -1.67 45.80
C ARG A 114 -2.41 -2.30 46.99
N ILE A 115 -1.15 -2.73 46.84
CA ILE A 115 -0.35 -3.27 47.95
C ILE A 115 -0.12 -2.21 49.02
N MET A 116 0.18 -0.97 48.63
CA MET A 116 0.34 0.13 49.59
C MET A 116 -0.98 0.48 50.30
N ASN A 117 -2.09 0.41 49.57
CA ASN A 117 -3.41 0.71 50.10
C ASN A 117 -3.99 -0.42 50.97
N SER A 118 -3.54 -1.67 50.84
CA SER A 118 -4.07 -2.80 51.60
C SER A 118 -3.76 -2.76 53.09
N GLY A 119 -2.68 -2.07 53.48
CA GLY A 119 -2.39 -1.77 54.88
C GLY A 119 -3.34 -0.73 55.49
N ILE A 120 -4.20 -0.09 54.69
CA ILE A 120 -5.12 0.96 55.17
C ILE A 120 -6.48 0.34 55.49
N VAL A 121 -6.93 0.53 56.72
CA VAL A 121 -8.27 0.14 57.17
C VAL A 121 -9.20 1.35 57.17
N LEU A 122 -10.38 1.21 56.59
CA LEU A 122 -11.42 2.23 56.64
C LEU A 122 -12.10 2.27 58.01
N SER A 123 -11.80 3.32 58.76
CA SER A 123 -12.43 3.61 60.06
C SER A 123 -13.24 4.91 59.99
N PRO A 124 -14.39 5.01 60.68
CA PRO A 124 -15.13 6.27 60.83
C PRO A 124 -14.23 7.35 61.43
N GLY A 125 -13.92 8.41 60.68
CA GLY A 125 -13.02 9.49 61.10
C GLY A 125 -11.54 9.32 60.68
N GLY A 126 -11.17 8.22 60.04
CA GLY A 126 -9.81 8.00 59.54
C GLY A 126 -9.50 8.84 58.28
N ASN A 127 -8.31 9.46 58.23
CA ASN A 127 -7.85 10.28 57.11
C ASN A 127 -6.50 9.80 56.55
N ALA A 128 -6.35 8.48 56.37
CA ALA A 128 -5.13 7.90 55.82
C ALA A 128 -4.98 8.26 54.34
N ARG A 129 -3.74 8.49 53.90
CA ARG A 129 -3.42 8.87 52.53
C ARG A 129 -3.48 7.65 51.60
N LEU A 130 -4.19 7.79 50.49
CA LEU A 130 -4.32 6.76 49.47
C LEU A 130 -3.33 6.98 48.32
N MET A 131 -2.74 5.90 47.85
CA MET A 131 -1.99 5.90 46.60
C MET A 131 -2.96 5.94 45.42
N PRO A 132 -2.76 6.84 44.45
CA PRO A 132 -3.65 6.96 43.31
C PRO A 132 -3.48 5.77 42.36
N LEU A 133 -4.57 5.45 41.67
CA LEU A 133 -4.55 4.50 40.56
C LEU A 133 -4.39 5.23 39.22
N TYR A 134 -3.96 4.46 38.23
CA TYR A 134 -3.67 4.86 36.85
C TYR A 134 -4.69 4.22 35.90
N SER A 135 -5.06 4.95 34.86
CA SER A 135 -5.91 4.49 33.76
C SER A 135 -5.15 3.52 32.83
N SER A 136 -5.85 2.89 31.89
CA SER A 136 -5.21 2.07 30.85
C SER A 136 -4.24 2.84 29.94
N ALA A 137 -4.32 4.18 29.93
CA ALA A 137 -3.39 5.07 29.23
C ALA A 137 -2.17 5.46 30.09
N ASN A 138 -1.98 4.84 31.26
CA ASN A 138 -0.90 5.14 32.21
C ASN A 138 -0.93 6.58 32.76
N GLU A 139 -2.10 7.20 32.77
CA GLU A 139 -2.35 8.50 33.37
C GLU A 139 -2.98 8.34 34.75
N VAL A 140 -2.68 9.24 35.68
CA VAL A 140 -3.32 9.24 37.00
C VAL A 140 -4.82 9.47 36.84
N VAL A 141 -5.65 8.66 37.50
CA VAL A 141 -7.11 8.80 37.42
C VAL A 141 -7.52 10.16 37.97
N ASN A 142 -8.26 10.92 37.16
CA ASN A 142 -8.70 12.26 37.53
C ASN A 142 -9.69 12.20 38.69
N ARG A 143 -9.48 13.08 39.67
CA ARG A 143 -10.27 13.16 40.92
C ARG A 143 -10.29 11.86 41.73
N PHE A 144 -9.23 11.06 41.63
CA PHE A 144 -9.04 9.94 42.55
C PHE A 144 -8.89 10.46 43.99
N PRO A 145 -9.57 9.86 44.98
CA PRO A 145 -9.54 10.32 46.37
C PRO A 145 -8.12 10.22 46.94
N ARG A 146 -7.64 11.29 47.58
CA ARG A 146 -6.30 11.34 48.20
C ARG A 146 -6.30 10.76 49.60
N THR A 147 -7.47 10.66 50.24
CA THR A 147 -7.60 10.11 51.59
C THR A 147 -8.83 9.20 51.74
N THR A 148 -8.82 8.38 52.80
CA THR A 148 -9.96 7.53 53.17
C THR A 148 -11.23 8.32 53.47
N ALA A 149 -11.11 9.54 54.01
CA ALA A 149 -12.25 10.43 54.27
C ALA A 149 -12.87 10.97 52.98
N GLU A 150 -12.04 11.41 52.02
CA GLU A 150 -12.51 11.83 50.70
C GLU A 150 -13.20 10.68 49.97
N LEU A 151 -12.63 9.48 50.01
CA LEU A 151 -13.22 8.28 49.43
C LEU A 151 -14.58 7.98 50.08
N ASN A 152 -14.67 8.08 51.41
CA ASN A 152 -15.91 7.84 52.14
C ASN A 152 -17.03 8.84 51.77
N ASN A 153 -16.68 10.07 51.40
CA ASN A 153 -17.64 11.13 51.12
C ASN A 153 -17.90 11.35 49.61
N MET A 154 -17.41 10.46 48.73
CA MET A 154 -17.60 10.61 47.29
C MET A 154 -19.08 10.51 46.88
N THR A 155 -19.50 11.39 45.98
CA THR A 155 -20.85 11.35 45.37
C THR A 155 -20.94 10.24 44.31
N GLY A 156 -22.16 9.80 44.01
CA GLY A 156 -22.40 8.80 42.96
C GLY A 156 -21.86 9.20 41.58
N VAL A 157 -21.87 10.50 41.26
CA VAL A 157 -21.32 11.03 40.01
C VAL A 157 -19.79 10.94 40.02
N ALA A 158 -19.14 11.34 41.11
CA ALA A 158 -17.69 11.26 41.26
C ALA A 158 -17.19 9.80 41.20
N LEU A 159 -17.89 8.88 41.89
CA LEU A 159 -17.58 7.44 41.83
C LEU A 159 -17.72 6.89 40.41
N THR A 160 -18.77 7.28 39.69
CA THR A 160 -18.97 6.84 38.29
C THR A 160 -17.83 7.33 37.40
N ALA A 161 -17.41 8.59 37.53
CA ALA A 161 -16.33 9.17 36.75
C ALA A 161 -14.98 8.47 37.00
N VAL A 162 -14.68 8.11 38.25
CA VAL A 162 -13.45 7.39 38.62
C VAL A 162 -13.49 5.94 38.14
N LEU A 163 -14.62 5.24 38.32
CA LEU A 163 -14.78 3.84 37.87
C LEU A 163 -14.64 3.71 36.35
N LEU A 164 -15.25 4.62 35.57
CA LEU A 164 -15.16 4.58 34.11
C LEU A 164 -13.73 4.80 33.61
N GLN A 165 -12.95 5.68 34.25
CA GLN A 165 -11.53 5.90 33.91
C GLN A 165 -10.65 4.67 34.23
N LEU A 166 -11.05 3.86 35.20
CA LEU A 166 -10.42 2.59 35.53
C LEU A 166 -10.89 1.41 34.65
N GLY A 167 -11.80 1.66 33.69
CA GLY A 167 -12.40 0.62 32.87
C GLY A 167 -13.41 -0.26 33.61
N LEU A 168 -13.91 0.20 34.77
CA LEU A 168 -14.85 -0.53 35.60
C LEU A 168 -16.30 -0.11 35.31
N PRO A 169 -17.30 -1.00 35.52
CA PRO A 169 -18.70 -0.66 35.37
C PRO A 169 -19.10 0.50 36.30
N GLY A 170 -19.72 1.54 35.75
CA GLY A 170 -20.26 2.70 36.50
C GLY A 170 -21.71 2.56 36.95
N LYS A 171 -22.35 1.42 36.71
CA LYS A 171 -23.76 1.13 37.05
C LYS A 171 -23.90 0.77 38.55
N GLY A 172 -25.11 0.98 39.09
CA GLY A 172 -25.46 0.61 40.47
C GLY A 172 -25.76 1.80 41.40
N GLY A 173 -26.06 1.49 42.66
CA GLY A 173 -26.22 2.47 43.74
C GLY A 173 -24.87 3.05 44.21
N VAL A 174 -24.89 4.11 45.03
CA VAL A 174 -23.67 4.74 45.56
C VAL A 174 -22.84 3.73 46.38
N ALA A 175 -23.49 2.92 47.21
CA ALA A 175 -22.83 1.89 48.02
C ALA A 175 -22.11 0.84 47.15
N GLU A 176 -22.76 0.32 46.12
CA GLU A 176 -22.16 -0.67 45.21
C GLU A 176 -20.95 -0.11 44.45
N LYS A 177 -21.06 1.13 43.93
CA LYS A 177 -19.95 1.80 43.25
C LYS A 177 -18.78 2.03 44.19
N LYS A 178 -19.07 2.39 45.45
CA LYS A 178 -18.07 2.59 46.49
C LYS A 178 -17.36 1.29 46.83
N SER A 179 -18.09 0.21 47.09
CA SER A 179 -17.51 -1.12 47.35
C SER A 179 -16.62 -1.58 46.19
N ARG A 180 -17.04 -1.32 44.95
CA ARG A 180 -16.25 -1.65 43.74
C ARG A 180 -14.94 -0.86 43.69
N LEU A 181 -14.99 0.45 43.97
CA LEU A 181 -13.79 1.28 44.02
C LEU A 181 -12.87 0.85 45.16
N LEU A 182 -13.42 0.59 46.34
CA LEU A 182 -12.68 0.14 47.53
C LEU A 182 -11.90 -1.15 47.27
N PHE A 183 -12.60 -2.16 46.78
CA PHE A 183 -12.00 -3.44 46.41
C PHE A 183 -10.88 -3.25 45.36
N HIS A 184 -11.14 -2.45 44.32
CA HIS A 184 -10.17 -2.24 43.25
C HIS A 184 -8.98 -1.36 43.67
N SER A 185 -9.15 -0.49 44.66
CA SER A 185 -8.08 0.30 45.27
C SER A 185 -7.27 -0.48 46.30
N GLY A 186 -7.71 -1.69 46.65
CA GLY A 186 -7.03 -2.56 47.62
C GLY A 186 -7.23 -2.15 49.07
N VAL A 187 -8.09 -1.17 49.38
CA VAL A 187 -8.27 -0.67 50.75
C VAL A 187 -9.08 -1.67 51.57
N GLY A 188 -8.59 -2.01 52.77
CA GLY A 188 -9.27 -2.92 53.68
C GLY A 188 -10.57 -2.32 54.21
N THR A 189 -11.70 -2.99 53.92
CA THR A 189 -13.00 -2.62 54.47
C THR A 189 -13.33 -3.50 55.67
N SER A 190 -13.25 -2.98 56.89
CA SER A 190 -13.79 -3.65 58.08
C SER A 190 -15.33 -3.64 58.14
N MET A 191 -15.99 -3.00 57.18
CA MET A 191 -17.41 -2.58 57.25
C MET A 191 -18.28 -3.12 56.10
N LEU A 192 -18.04 -4.34 55.63
CA LEU A 192 -18.92 -5.03 54.66
C LEU A 192 -19.12 -6.53 55.01
N ASN A 193 -19.42 -6.86 56.27
CA ASN A 193 -20.39 -7.90 56.70
C ASN A 193 -20.20 -8.28 58.18
N PRO A 194 -21.22 -8.11 59.04
CA PRO A 194 -21.26 -8.77 60.35
C PRO A 194 -21.35 -10.30 60.27
N GLU A 195 -21.72 -10.88 59.11
CA GLU A 195 -22.02 -12.33 59.01
C GLU A 195 -20.87 -13.22 58.53
N HIS A 196 -19.73 -12.65 58.09
CA HIS A 196 -18.60 -13.45 57.59
C HIS A 196 -17.40 -13.55 58.55
N GLN A 197 -17.54 -13.10 59.81
CA GLN A 197 -16.52 -13.30 60.85
C GLN A 197 -16.44 -14.75 61.38
N ALA A 198 -17.27 -15.67 60.91
CA ALA A 198 -17.34 -17.04 61.44
C ALA A 198 -16.46 -18.09 60.71
N CYS A 199 -15.80 -17.76 59.60
CA CYS A 199 -15.02 -18.77 58.85
C CYS A 199 -13.66 -18.25 58.39
N VAL A 200 -12.76 -17.94 59.34
CA VAL A 200 -11.31 -18.12 59.14
C VAL A 200 -10.69 -18.51 60.49
N VAL A 201 -10.67 -19.82 60.76
CA VAL A 201 -9.65 -20.50 61.58
C VAL A 201 -8.88 -21.39 60.63
#